data_AF-A0A5B8YLV3-F1
#
_entry.id   AF-A0A5B8YLV3-F1
#
_cell.length_a   1.000
_cell.length_b   1.000
_cell.length_c   1.000
_cell.angle_alpha   90.00
_cell.angle_beta   90.00
_cell.angle_gamma   90.00
#
_symmetry.space_group_name_H-M   'P 1'
#
loop_
_entity.id
_entity.type
_entity.pdbx_description
1 polymer ?
#
loop_
_entity_poly.entity_id
_entity_poly.type
_entity_poly.pdbx_seq_one_letter_code
_entity_poly.pdbx_strand_id
1 'polypeptide(L)'
;MTSSYIFVKNESLSLELISSVVFSFGFLLCQFSWTEKFRSSFLSQIKNGTKTVSENFNLSISQSQITELYNEMKRYELLDQDKTSLDDFQKVLLEDWTSHQSKIHLKMDGPSSREFYDYLVKAFPSNNLTLKNFFNNSKLVLRPDGKTYKYNTIKNAPTRSTYSKRHTDLNMIFQKFE
;
A
#
# COMPACT_ATOMS: atom_id res chain seq x y z
N MET A 1 -8.66 -51.35 -62.36
CA MET A 1 -9.46 -50.72 -61.27
C MET A 1 -8.64 -50.26 -60.06
N THR A 2 -7.36 -50.61 -59.93
CA THR A 2 -6.50 -50.22 -58.79
C THR A 2 -5.84 -48.84 -58.93
N SER A 3 -5.58 -48.36 -60.15
CA SER A 3 -4.88 -47.08 -60.39
C SER A 3 -5.70 -45.83 -60.01
N SER A 4 -7.01 -45.83 -60.30
CA SER A 4 -7.91 -44.72 -59.96
C SER A 4 -8.14 -44.58 -58.44
N TYR A 5 -8.10 -45.68 -57.68
CA TYR A 5 -8.30 -45.65 -56.23
C TYR A 5 -7.09 -45.10 -55.47
N ILE A 6 -5.87 -45.36 -55.97
CA ILE A 6 -4.62 -44.83 -55.41
C ILE A 6 -4.50 -43.33 -55.67
N PHE A 7 -4.91 -42.87 -56.87
CA PHE A 7 -4.88 -41.46 -57.24
C PHE A 7 -5.82 -40.60 -56.37
N VAL A 8 -7.07 -41.03 -56.20
CA VAL A 8 -8.07 -40.34 -55.33
C VAL A 8 -7.64 -40.32 -53.86
N LYS A 9 -7.00 -41.38 -53.36
CA LYS A 9 -6.48 -41.44 -51.99
C LYS A 9 -5.28 -40.50 -51.78
N ASN A 10 -4.46 -40.30 -52.81
CA ASN A 10 -3.31 -39.41 -52.73
C ASN A 10 -3.72 -37.92 -52.79
N GLU A 11 -4.75 -37.59 -53.59
CA GLU A 11 -5.33 -36.24 -53.62
C GLU A 11 -6.00 -35.86 -52.29
N SER A 12 -6.75 -36.78 -51.67
CA SER A 12 -7.35 -36.55 -50.35
C SER A 12 -6.30 -36.36 -49.23
N LEU A 13 -5.25 -37.18 -49.22
CA LEU A 13 -4.11 -37.00 -48.29
C LEU A 13 -3.37 -35.67 -48.51
N SER A 14 -3.24 -35.23 -49.77
CA SER A 14 -2.61 -33.96 -50.12
C SER A 14 -3.43 -32.77 -49.59
N LEU A 15 -4.75 -32.82 -49.73
CA LEU A 15 -5.67 -31.78 -49.26
C LEU A 15 -5.72 -31.71 -47.72
N GLU A 16 -5.68 -32.86 -47.03
CA GLU A 16 -5.60 -32.91 -45.57
C GLU A 16 -4.28 -32.33 -45.04
N LEU A 17 -3.15 -32.60 -45.71
CA LEU A 17 -1.86 -32.00 -45.34
C LEU A 17 -1.85 -30.48 -45.55
N ILE A 18 -2.40 -30.00 -46.67
CA ILE A 18 -2.49 -28.56 -46.95
C ILE A 18 -3.38 -27.86 -45.91
N SER A 19 -4.53 -28.44 -45.57
CA SER A 19 -5.43 -27.84 -44.57
C SER A 19 -4.81 -27.80 -43.16
N SER A 20 -4.06 -28.84 -42.78
CA SER A 20 -3.31 -28.88 -41.52
C SER A 20 -2.20 -27.81 -41.45
N VAL A 21 -1.48 -27.60 -42.56
CA VAL A 21 -0.44 -26.56 -42.66
C VAL A 21 -1.05 -25.17 -42.55
N VAL A 22 -2.14 -24.90 -43.27
CA VAL A 22 -2.83 -23.60 -43.23
C VAL A 22 -3.40 -23.33 -41.83
N PHE A 23 -3.98 -24.33 -41.19
CA PHE A 23 -4.48 -24.23 -39.81
C PHE A 23 -3.35 -23.92 -38.82
N SER A 24 -2.23 -24.65 -38.92
CA SER A 24 -1.06 -24.43 -38.07
C SER A 24 -0.46 -23.04 -38.26
N PHE A 25 -0.38 -22.57 -39.51
CA PHE A 25 0.09 -21.23 -39.83
C PHE A 25 -0.84 -20.15 -39.27
N GLY A 26 -2.16 -20.30 -39.45
CA GLY A 26 -3.15 -19.40 -38.86
C GLY A 26 -3.08 -19.36 -37.33
N PHE A 27 -2.91 -20.53 -36.69
CA PHE A 27 -2.75 -20.64 -35.25
C PHE A 27 -1.48 -19.91 -34.75
N LEU A 28 -0.35 -20.08 -35.44
CA LEU A 28 0.90 -19.38 -35.11
C LEU A 28 0.76 -17.86 -35.25
N LEU A 29 0.10 -17.37 -36.31
CA LEU A 29 -0.15 -15.94 -36.49
C LEU A 29 -1.06 -15.37 -35.40
N CYS A 30 -2.09 -16.12 -34.99
CA CYS A 30 -2.94 -15.76 -33.87
C CYS A 30 -2.15 -15.67 -32.56
N GLN A 31 -1.35 -16.70 -32.24
CA GLN A 31 -0.51 -16.73 -31.04
C GLN A 31 0.48 -15.57 -31.01
N PHE A 32 1.18 -15.30 -32.12
CA PHE A 32 2.16 -14.22 -32.21
C PHE A 32 1.52 -12.84 -32.04
N SER A 33 0.41 -12.58 -32.75
CA SER A 33 -0.29 -11.30 -32.69
C SER A 33 -0.91 -11.03 -31.32
N TRP A 34 -1.47 -12.06 -30.68
CA TRP A 34 -2.00 -11.93 -29.32
C TRP A 34 -0.88 -11.77 -28.29
N THR A 35 0.21 -12.52 -28.41
CA THR A 35 1.32 -12.47 -27.45
C THR A 35 2.01 -11.12 -27.44
N GLU A 36 2.27 -10.51 -28.60
CA GLU A 36 2.92 -9.19 -28.67
C GLU A 36 2.01 -8.06 -28.15
N LYS A 37 0.71 -8.10 -28.48
CA LYS A 37 -0.27 -7.14 -27.92
C LYS A 37 -0.47 -7.32 -26.42
N PHE A 38 -0.52 -8.56 -25.94
CA PHE A 38 -0.58 -8.86 -24.51
C PHE A 38 0.70 -8.40 -23.81
N ARG A 39 1.87 -8.72 -24.34
CA ARG A 39 3.16 -8.35 -23.76
C ARG A 39 3.33 -6.83 -23.67
N SER A 40 3.03 -6.10 -24.73
CA SER A 40 3.13 -4.63 -24.73
C SER A 40 2.13 -3.96 -23.78
N SER A 41 0.87 -4.40 -23.75
CA SER A 41 -0.16 -3.83 -22.87
C SER A 41 0.01 -4.23 -21.41
N PHE A 42 0.39 -5.48 -21.13
CA PHE A 42 0.53 -6.00 -19.77
C PHE A 42 1.86 -5.56 -19.13
N LEU A 43 2.98 -5.60 -19.85
CA LEU A 43 4.26 -5.12 -19.31
C LEU A 43 4.27 -3.61 -19.09
N SER A 44 3.60 -2.83 -19.95
CA SER A 44 3.47 -1.38 -19.72
C SER A 44 2.61 -1.08 -18.49
N GLN A 45 1.53 -1.85 -18.24
CA GLN A 45 0.74 -1.73 -17.02
C GLN A 45 1.53 -2.12 -15.76
N ILE A 46 2.34 -3.19 -15.81
CA ILE A 46 3.23 -3.58 -14.69
C ILE A 46 4.27 -2.48 -14.45
N LYS A 47 4.96 -2.02 -15.50
CA LYS A 47 6.03 -1.01 -15.38
C LYS A 47 5.52 0.34 -14.88
N ASN A 48 4.30 0.72 -15.25
CA ASN A 48 3.64 1.93 -14.74
C ASN A 48 3.11 1.76 -13.30
N GLY A 49 2.74 0.54 -12.90
CA GLY A 49 2.38 0.20 -11.52
C GLY A 49 3.58 0.12 -10.56
N THR A 50 4.80 -0.06 -11.09
CA THR A 50 6.06 -0.13 -10.31
C THR A 50 6.87 1.17 -10.34
N LYS A 51 6.28 2.32 -10.68
CA LYS A 51 6.94 3.59 -10.32
C LYS A 51 7.03 3.59 -8.79
N THR A 52 8.24 3.55 -8.27
CA THR A 52 8.58 3.79 -6.87
C THR A 52 8.12 5.20 -6.51
N VAL A 53 6.82 5.36 -6.26
CA VAL A 53 6.31 6.47 -5.47
C VAL A 53 6.99 6.30 -4.13
N SER A 54 7.74 7.30 -3.69
CA SER A 54 8.33 7.32 -2.35
C SER A 54 7.22 6.98 -1.35
N GLU A 55 7.29 5.77 -0.79
CA GLU A 55 6.27 5.26 0.12
C GLU A 55 6.52 5.92 1.49
N ASN A 56 6.06 7.15 1.65
CA ASN A 56 6.10 7.91 2.90
C ASN A 56 4.74 8.57 3.17
N PHE A 57 4.62 9.25 4.31
CA PHE A 57 3.37 9.93 4.68
C PHE A 57 3.16 11.30 4.02
N ASN A 58 4.20 11.86 3.39
CA ASN A 58 4.22 13.20 2.80
C ASN A 58 3.65 14.27 3.75
N LEU A 59 3.94 14.17 5.05
CA LEU A 59 3.47 15.15 6.04
C LEU A 59 4.24 16.46 5.87
N SER A 60 3.53 17.52 5.47
CA SER A 60 4.09 18.88 5.45
C SER A 60 4.10 19.44 6.87
N ILE A 61 5.12 19.07 7.65
CA ILE A 61 5.31 19.51 9.04
C ILE A 61 6.75 19.99 9.21
N SER A 62 6.95 21.08 9.97
CA SER A 62 8.28 21.59 10.24
C SER A 62 9.01 20.75 11.30
N GLN A 63 10.34 20.82 11.30
CA GLN A 63 11.17 20.11 12.28
C GLN A 63 10.87 20.54 13.73
N SER A 64 10.57 21.82 13.95
CA SER A 64 10.18 22.32 15.27
C SER A 64 8.82 21.77 15.70
N GLN A 65 7.85 21.71 14.78
CA GLN A 65 6.52 21.16 15.04
C GLN A 65 6.55 19.67 15.36
N ILE A 66 7.38 18.86 14.66
CA ILE A 66 7.54 17.44 15.01
C ILE A 66 8.14 17.28 16.41
N THR A 67 9.16 18.08 16.71
CA THR A 67 9.83 18.03 18.01
C THR A 67 8.86 18.39 19.14
N GLU A 68 8.04 19.42 18.92
CA GLU A 68 6.97 19.80 19.84
C GLU A 68 5.92 18.70 19.99
N LEU A 69 5.44 18.12 18.89
CA LEU A 69 4.47 17.02 18.91
C LEU A 69 5.01 15.83 19.70
N TYR A 70 6.26 15.43 19.47
CA TYR A 70 6.92 14.36 20.22
C TYR A 70 6.99 14.68 21.72
N ASN A 71 7.43 15.89 22.09
CA ASN A 71 7.57 16.29 23.48
C ASN A 71 6.23 16.30 24.22
N GLU A 72 5.16 16.76 23.55
CA GLU A 72 3.82 16.76 24.12
C GLU A 72 3.25 15.34 24.24
N MET A 73 3.39 14.50 23.20
CA MET A 73 3.01 13.09 23.28
C MET A 73 3.77 12.36 24.40
N LYS A 74 5.04 12.69 24.61
CA LYS A 74 5.87 12.19 25.70
C LYS A 74 5.34 12.63 27.07
N ARG A 75 5.00 13.92 27.21
CA ARG A 75 4.48 14.53 28.44
C ARG A 75 3.19 13.88 28.94
N TYR A 76 2.27 13.54 28.04
CA TYR A 76 1.01 12.86 28.37
C TYR A 76 1.12 11.32 28.40
N GLU A 77 2.34 10.78 28.32
CA GLU A 77 2.61 9.33 28.25
C GLU A 77 1.83 8.61 27.14
N LEU A 78 1.74 9.21 25.95
CA LEU A 78 1.08 8.62 24.78
C LEU A 78 2.04 7.82 23.89
N LEU A 79 3.34 7.86 24.21
CA LEU A 79 4.41 7.12 23.54
C LEU A 79 5.14 6.22 24.54
N ASP A 80 5.61 5.07 24.05
CA ASP A 80 6.57 4.23 24.76
C ASP A 80 7.98 4.81 24.58
N GLN A 81 8.44 5.59 25.57
CA GLN A 81 9.68 6.36 25.51
C GLN A 81 10.93 5.46 25.45
N ASP A 82 10.83 4.23 25.95
CA ASP A 82 11.92 3.26 25.94
C ASP A 82 12.12 2.65 24.55
N LYS A 83 11.08 2.69 23.69
CA LYS A 83 11.07 2.08 22.35
C LYS A 83 10.92 3.06 21.20
N THR A 84 10.67 4.34 21.48
CA THR A 84 10.50 5.36 20.45
C THR A 84 11.25 6.61 20.87
N SER A 85 12.42 6.79 20.24
CA SER A 85 13.20 8.02 20.38
C SER A 85 12.63 9.14 19.50
N LEU A 86 13.10 10.37 19.71
CA LEU A 86 12.75 11.51 18.86
C LEU A 86 13.19 11.28 17.40
N ASP A 87 14.38 10.69 17.20
CA ASP A 87 14.91 10.35 15.88
C ASP A 87 14.03 9.30 15.18
N ASP A 88 13.60 8.28 15.91
CA ASP A 88 12.68 7.28 15.37
C ASP A 88 11.33 7.89 14.97
N PHE A 89 10.82 8.81 15.79
CA PHE A 89 9.57 9.50 15.54
C PHE A 89 9.66 10.37 14.29
N GLN A 90 10.76 11.10 14.11
CA GLN A 90 11.02 11.93 12.92
C GLN A 90 11.15 11.08 11.65
N LYS A 91 11.98 10.03 11.69
CA LYS A 91 12.18 9.13 10.55
C LYS A 91 10.88 8.53 10.08
N VAL A 92 10.08 7.97 11.00
CA VAL A 92 8.81 7.34 10.65
C VAL A 92 7.82 8.33 10.00
N LEU A 93 7.78 9.59 10.46
CA LEU A 93 6.82 10.57 9.94
C LEU A 93 7.26 11.27 8.65
N LEU A 94 8.57 11.43 8.43
CA LEU A 94 9.12 12.25 7.35
C LEU A 94 9.82 11.45 6.25
N GLU A 95 10.47 10.34 6.58
CA GLU A 95 11.27 9.57 5.63
C GLU A 95 10.46 8.45 4.96
N ASP A 96 11.07 7.84 3.96
CA ASP A 96 10.51 6.69 3.25
C ASP A 96 10.42 5.46 4.15
N TRP A 97 9.29 4.77 4.13
CA TRP A 97 9.01 3.67 5.06
C TRP A 97 10.05 2.54 4.99
N THR A 98 10.74 2.40 3.85
CA THR A 98 11.77 1.39 3.62
C THR A 98 13.20 1.88 3.81
N SER A 99 13.43 3.19 4.00
CA SER A 99 14.80 3.74 4.17
C SER A 99 15.36 3.51 5.57
N HIS A 100 14.49 3.27 6.55
CA HIS A 100 14.85 3.16 7.97
C HIS A 100 14.19 1.94 8.63
N GLN A 101 14.63 1.63 9.86
CA GLN A 101 14.04 0.55 10.69
C GLN A 101 13.29 1.08 11.91
N SER A 102 13.21 2.41 12.04
CA SER A 102 12.52 3.12 13.12
C SER A 102 11.04 2.81 13.20
N LYS A 103 10.50 2.81 14.42
CA LYS A 103 9.10 2.48 14.73
C LYS A 103 8.56 3.40 15.83
N ILE A 104 7.29 3.76 15.70
CA ILE A 104 6.55 4.51 16.72
C ILE A 104 5.68 3.54 17.51
N HIS A 105 5.88 3.47 18.81
CA HIS A 105 5.09 2.67 19.74
C HIS A 105 4.14 3.58 20.49
N LEU A 106 2.85 3.57 20.09
CA LEU A 106 1.82 4.36 20.74
C LEU A 106 1.37 3.67 22.03
N LYS A 107 1.46 4.37 23.17
CA LYS A 107 0.98 3.94 24.48
C LYS A 107 -0.52 4.24 24.64
N MET A 108 -1.32 3.84 23.65
CA MET A 108 -2.74 4.19 23.53
C MET A 108 -3.61 3.01 23.08
N ASP A 109 -4.90 3.04 23.43
CA ASP A 109 -5.87 2.08 22.93
C ASP A 109 -6.30 2.37 21.49
N GLY A 110 -7.03 1.45 20.87
CA GLY A 110 -7.46 1.57 19.47
C GLY A 110 -8.23 2.86 19.17
N PRO A 111 -9.29 3.19 19.95
CA PRO A 111 -10.02 4.45 19.79
C PRO A 111 -9.14 5.70 19.93
N SER A 112 -8.27 5.78 20.95
CA SER A 112 -7.38 6.94 21.12
C SER A 112 -6.36 7.05 19.99
N SER A 113 -5.85 5.91 19.49
CA SER A 113 -4.92 5.90 18.34
C SER A 113 -5.60 6.38 17.06
N ARG A 114 -6.86 5.98 16.85
CA ARG A 114 -7.67 6.47 15.72
C ARG A 114 -7.90 7.97 15.81
N GLU A 115 -8.26 8.46 16.99
CA GLU A 115 -8.48 9.88 17.23
C GLU A 115 -7.20 10.69 17.04
N PHE A 116 -6.05 10.20 17.53
CA PHE A 116 -4.75 10.79 17.24
C PHE A 116 -4.50 10.96 15.73
N TYR A 117 -4.79 9.93 14.94
CA TYR A 117 -4.69 10.01 13.48
C TYR A 117 -5.61 11.11 12.91
N ASP A 118 -6.86 11.20 13.40
CA ASP A 118 -7.82 12.18 12.90
C ASP A 118 -7.36 13.61 13.22
N TYR A 119 -6.81 13.84 14.42
CA TYR A 119 -6.18 15.11 14.78
C TYR A 119 -4.92 15.41 13.95
N LEU A 120 -4.06 14.42 13.71
CA LEU A 120 -2.84 14.58 12.91
C LEU A 120 -3.15 15.03 11.48
N VAL A 121 -4.15 14.41 10.84
CA VAL A 121 -4.59 14.79 9.50
C VAL A 121 -5.18 16.20 9.50
N LYS A 122 -5.97 16.55 10.52
CA LYS A 122 -6.59 17.87 10.65
C LYS A 122 -5.55 18.98 10.82
N ALA A 123 -4.55 18.76 11.68
CA ALA A 123 -3.53 19.75 12.00
C ALA A 123 -2.57 20.01 10.81
N PHE A 124 -2.33 19.00 9.97
CA PHE A 124 -1.36 19.10 8.87
C PHE A 124 -2.01 18.72 7.53
N PRO A 125 -2.95 19.52 6.98
CA PRO A 125 -3.81 19.12 5.87
C PRO A 125 -3.08 18.81 4.55
N SER A 126 -1.88 19.36 4.35
CA SER A 126 -1.02 19.07 3.22
C SER A 126 -0.28 17.73 3.41
N ASN A 127 -1.00 16.61 3.29
CA ASN A 127 -0.45 15.26 3.44
C ASN A 127 -1.12 14.22 2.50
N ASN A 128 -0.50 13.03 2.40
CA ASN A 128 -1.11 11.84 1.76
C ASN A 128 -1.36 10.72 2.79
N LEU A 129 -1.65 11.13 4.03
CA LEU A 129 -1.77 10.26 5.18
C LEU A 129 -3.17 9.62 5.16
N THR A 130 -3.25 8.40 4.64
CA THR A 130 -4.47 7.59 4.74
C THR A 130 -4.42 6.69 5.96
N LEU A 131 -5.57 6.41 6.57
CA LEU A 131 -5.68 5.53 7.74
C LEU A 131 -5.03 4.16 7.48
N LYS A 132 -5.23 3.63 6.26
CA LYS A 132 -4.67 2.34 5.86
C LYS A 132 -3.15 2.41 5.74
N ASN A 133 -2.60 3.48 5.17
CA ASN A 133 -1.16 3.68 5.11
C ASN A 133 -0.55 3.80 6.50
N PHE A 134 -1.15 4.62 7.37
CA PHE A 134 -0.62 4.92 8.70
C PHE A 134 -0.56 3.68 9.60
N PHE A 135 -1.63 2.89 9.69
CA PHE A 135 -1.70 1.77 10.64
C PHE A 135 -1.42 0.38 10.06
N ASN A 136 -1.56 0.19 8.75
CA ASN A 136 -1.52 -1.15 8.14
C ASN A 136 -0.43 -1.32 7.09
N ASN A 137 -0.32 -0.42 6.12
CA ASN A 137 0.63 -0.62 5.02
C ASN A 137 2.07 -0.29 5.47
N SER A 138 2.27 0.81 6.21
CA SER A 138 3.61 1.19 6.70
C SER A 138 4.20 0.16 7.67
N LYS A 139 3.37 -0.41 8.57
CA LYS A 139 3.78 -1.27 9.69
C LYS A 139 4.79 -0.59 10.66
N LEU A 140 4.91 0.73 10.60
CA LEU A 140 5.82 1.51 11.42
C LEU A 140 5.19 1.99 12.73
N VAL A 141 3.86 2.07 12.76
CA VAL A 141 3.07 2.47 13.94
C VAL A 141 2.54 1.22 14.63
N LEU A 142 3.04 1.00 15.84
CA LEU A 142 2.81 -0.21 16.63
C LEU A 142 2.09 0.10 17.93
N ARG A 143 1.40 -0.92 18.42
CA ARG A 143 0.79 -0.95 19.74
C ARG A 143 1.87 -1.10 20.83
N PRO A 144 1.52 -0.90 22.12
CA PRO A 144 2.46 -1.07 23.23
C PRO A 144 3.04 -2.49 23.30
N ASP A 145 2.27 -3.48 22.84
CA ASP A 145 2.66 -4.90 22.76
C ASP A 145 3.60 -5.22 21.57
N GLY A 146 4.00 -4.20 20.79
CA GLY A 146 4.86 -4.35 19.61
C GLY A 146 4.13 -4.91 18.38
N LYS A 147 2.84 -5.20 18.47
CA LYS A 147 2.06 -5.71 17.34
C LYS A 147 1.46 -4.56 16.53
N THR A 148 1.22 -4.80 15.24
CA THR A 148 0.51 -3.85 14.40
C THR A 148 -0.96 -3.72 14.82
N TYR A 149 -1.56 -2.60 14.45
CA TYR A 149 -2.99 -2.38 14.60
C TYR A 149 -3.78 -3.13 13.53
N LYS A 150 -4.90 -3.75 13.92
CA LYS A 150 -5.82 -4.35 12.95
C LYS A 150 -6.64 -3.24 12.28
N TYR A 151 -6.53 -3.10 10.96
CA TYR A 151 -7.18 -2.04 10.19
C TYR A 151 -8.70 -1.95 10.46
N ASN A 152 -9.43 -3.06 10.37
CA ASN A 152 -10.88 -3.08 10.59
C ASN A 152 -11.27 -2.66 12.01
N THR A 153 -10.41 -2.94 13.00
CA THR A 153 -10.66 -2.54 14.39
C THR A 153 -10.50 -1.04 14.57
N ILE A 154 -9.45 -0.43 13.98
CA ILE A 154 -9.21 1.00 14.06
C ILE A 154 -10.22 1.80 13.24
N LYS A 155 -10.53 1.35 12.02
CA LYS A 155 -11.53 1.97 11.14
C LYS A 155 -12.90 2.10 11.82
N ASN A 156 -13.29 1.07 12.59
CA ASN A 156 -14.59 1.01 13.26
C ASN A 156 -14.54 1.47 14.73
N ALA A 157 -13.42 2.04 15.19
CA ALA A 157 -13.33 2.53 16.56
C ALA A 157 -14.25 3.74 16.85
N PRO A 158 -14.40 4.74 15.96
CA PRO A 158 -15.24 5.92 16.24
C PRO A 158 -16.74 5.62 16.37
N THR A 159 -17.22 4.51 15.79
CA THR A 159 -18.65 4.14 15.84
C THR A 159 -19.09 3.63 17.19
N ARG A 160 -18.16 3.36 18.12
CA ARG A 160 -18.46 2.78 19.44
C ARG A 160 -18.57 3.81 20.56
N SER A 161 -17.96 4.98 20.40
CA SER A 161 -17.94 6.04 21.41
C SER A 161 -17.64 7.39 20.75
N THR A 162 -18.32 8.45 21.18
CA THR A 162 -18.14 9.82 20.64
C THR A 162 -16.71 10.34 20.83
N TYR A 163 -16.07 10.01 21.97
CA TYR A 163 -14.72 10.44 22.32
C TYR A 163 -13.90 9.27 22.88
N SER A 164 -12.58 9.28 22.67
CA SER A 164 -11.69 8.27 23.26
C SER A 164 -11.30 8.62 24.71
N LYS A 165 -10.67 7.65 25.40
CA LYS A 165 -10.15 7.85 26.76
C LYS A 165 -9.09 8.95 26.84
N ARG A 166 -8.36 9.20 25.76
CA ARG A 166 -7.29 10.21 25.68
C ARG A 166 -7.72 11.48 24.95
N HIS A 167 -9.03 11.67 24.73
CA HIS A 167 -9.56 12.82 23.99
C HIS A 167 -9.05 14.17 24.54
N THR A 168 -9.14 14.37 25.86
CA THR A 168 -8.70 15.62 26.50
C THR A 168 -7.24 15.90 26.27
N ASP A 169 -6.39 14.88 26.44
CA ASP A 169 -4.94 14.97 26.25
C ASP A 169 -4.63 15.31 24.79
N LEU A 170 -5.19 14.55 23.85
CA LEU A 170 -5.00 14.77 22.41
C LEU A 170 -5.48 16.16 21.97
N ASN A 171 -6.65 16.59 22.45
CA ASN A 171 -7.17 17.91 22.12
C ASN A 171 -6.23 19.03 22.61
N MET A 172 -5.68 18.92 23.83
CA MET A 172 -4.72 19.90 24.36
C MET A 172 -3.40 19.92 23.57
N ILE A 173 -2.93 18.76 23.11
CA ILE A 173 -1.73 18.68 22.28
C ILE A 173 -1.97 19.38 20.94
N PHE A 174 -3.07 19.04 20.26
CA PHE A 174 -3.31 19.49 18.90
C PHE A 174 -3.79 20.94 18.80
N GLN A 175 -4.37 21.51 19.85
CA GLN A 175 -4.66 22.95 19.95
C GLN A 175 -3.43 23.84 19.81
N LYS A 176 -2.22 23.31 20.03
CA LYS A 176 -0.95 24.06 19.84
C LYS A 176 -0.55 24.22 18.38
N PHE A 177 -1.18 23.44 17.48
CA PHE A 177 -0.89 23.41 16.05
C PHE A 177 -2.03 23.98 15.19
N GLU A 178 -3.10 24.48 15.83
CA GLU A 178 -4.19 25.25 15.20
C GLU A 178 -3.83 26.74 15.15
#